data_AF-A0A318E936-F1
#
_entry.id   AF-A0A318E936-F1
#
_cell.length_a   1.000
_cell.length_b   1.000
_cell.length_c   1.000
_cell.angle_alpha   90.00
_cell.angle_beta   90.00
_cell.angle_gamma   90.00
#
_symmetry.space_group_name_H-M   'P 1'
#
loop_
_entity.id
_entity.type
_entity.pdbx_description
1 polymer ?
#
loop_
_entity_poly.entity_id
_entity_poly.type
_entity_poly.pdbx_seq_one_letter_code
_entity_poly.pdbx_strand_id
1 'polypeptide(L)'
;MAVVASYSILDALRADRVNATAYNGTVTTNACPDPGTLVQTQLSNWCNELAAALGAVANTTGEVTCAADGECTITITYDDSRIGAGGNATQTVVTKGML
;
A
#
# COMPACT_ATOMS: atom_id res chain seq x y z
N MET A 1 6.06 5.38 9.44
CA MET A 1 6.36 4.43 8.33
C MET A 1 5.24 4.37 7.30
N ALA A 2 3.97 4.20 7.68
CA ALA A 2 2.85 4.12 6.73
C ALA A 2 2.79 5.30 5.72
N VAL A 3 3.08 6.53 6.14
CA VAL A 3 3.13 7.68 5.22
C VAL A 3 4.20 7.48 4.14
N VAL A 4 5.43 7.11 4.51
CA VAL A 4 6.53 6.86 3.55
C VAL A 4 6.14 5.75 2.56
N ALA A 5 5.60 4.65 3.06
CA ALA A 5 5.12 3.55 2.22
C ALA A 5 3.96 3.96 1.30
N SER A 6 3.11 4.91 1.71
CA SER A 6 2.05 5.42 0.83
C SER A 6 2.60 6.23 -0.35
N TYR A 7 3.69 6.97 -0.13
CA TYR A 7 4.36 7.72 -1.19
C TYR A 7 5.26 6.82 -2.05
N SER A 8 5.84 5.74 -1.50
CA SER A 8 6.67 4.82 -2.28
C SER A 8 5.89 4.16 -3.42
N ILE A 9 4.67 3.67 -3.15
CA ILE A 9 3.80 3.12 -4.19
C ILE A 9 3.25 4.21 -5.12
N LEU A 10 2.97 5.41 -4.61
CA LEU A 10 2.52 6.53 -5.44
C LEU A 10 3.59 6.96 -6.46
N ASP A 11 4.87 6.94 -6.08
CA ASP A 11 5.96 7.23 -7.00
C ASP A 11 6.17 6.10 -8.03
N ALA A 12 5.95 4.84 -7.65
CA ALA A 12 5.90 3.73 -8.61
C ALA A 12 4.76 3.91 -9.64
N LEU A 13 3.58 4.34 -9.19
CA LEU A 13 2.45 4.63 -10.08
C LEU A 13 2.75 5.80 -11.03
N ARG A 14 3.48 6.82 -10.59
CA ARG A 14 3.92 7.94 -11.45
C ARG A 14 4.92 7.48 -12.50
N ALA A 15 5.82 6.58 -12.13
CA ALA A 15 6.77 5.99 -13.07
C ALA A 15 6.08 5.08 -14.11
N ASP A 16 5.01 4.38 -13.73
CA ASP A 16 4.23 3.49 -14.60
C ASP A 16 2.80 4.00 -14.85
N ARG A 17 2.67 5.31 -15.14
CA ARG A 17 1.37 5.98 -15.24
C ARG A 17 0.40 5.32 -16.23
N VAL A 18 0.92 4.78 -17.34
CA VAL A 18 0.11 4.13 -18.38
C VAL A 18 -0.64 2.92 -17.83
N ASN A 19 -0.07 2.21 -16.85
CA ASN A 19 -0.67 1.02 -16.24
C ASN A 19 -1.26 1.30 -14.85
N ALA A 20 -1.47 2.56 -14.46
CA ALA A 20 -1.93 2.93 -13.11
C ALA A 20 -3.16 2.14 -12.62
N THR A 21 -4.16 1.94 -13.48
CA THR A 21 -5.37 1.17 -13.12
C THR A 21 -5.10 -0.32 -12.92
N ALA A 22 -4.00 -0.87 -13.43
CA ALA A 22 -3.61 -2.26 -13.21
C ALA A 22 -3.08 -2.51 -11.79
N TYR A 23 -2.71 -1.46 -11.06
CA TYR A 23 -2.33 -1.54 -9.65
C TYR A 23 -3.56 -1.61 -8.71
N ASN A 24 -4.76 -1.34 -9.22
CA ASN A 24 -5.96 -1.30 -8.40
C ASN A 24 -6.20 -2.63 -7.68
N GLY A 25 -6.41 -2.55 -6.37
CA GLY A 25 -6.63 -3.72 -5.53
C GLY A 25 -6.04 -3.56 -4.14
N THR A 26 -6.04 -4.66 -3.40
CA THR A 26 -5.57 -4.71 -2.02
C THR A 26 -4.48 -5.77 -1.88
N VAL A 27 -3.40 -5.40 -1.18
CA VAL A 27 -2.40 -6.34 -0.68
C VAL A 27 -2.58 -6.54 0.82
N THR A 28 -2.35 -7.76 1.28
CA THR A 28 -2.38 -8.12 2.71
C THR A 28 -1.04 -8.68 3.10
N THR A 29 -0.43 -8.12 4.15
CA THR A 29 0.99 -8.37 4.47
C THR A 29 1.32 -9.79 4.95
N ASN A 30 0.34 -10.60 5.33
CA ASN A 30 0.54 -12.03 5.62
C ASN A 30 0.39 -12.94 4.38
N ALA A 31 0.03 -12.37 3.23
CA ALA A 31 -0.24 -13.08 1.99
C ALA A 31 0.12 -12.16 0.79
N CYS A 32 1.36 -11.66 0.77
CA CYS A 32 1.81 -10.80 -0.32
C CYS A 32 1.77 -11.53 -1.67
N PRO A 33 1.40 -10.84 -2.76
CA PRO A 33 1.32 -11.46 -4.07
C PRO A 33 2.71 -11.87 -4.57
N ASP A 34 2.75 -12.93 -5.37
CA ASP A 34 3.98 -13.33 -6.07
C ASP A 34 4.35 -12.29 -7.15
N PRO A 35 5.65 -12.07 -7.39
CA PRO A 35 6.11 -11.20 -8.47
C PRO A 35 5.85 -11.82 -9.85
N GLY A 36 5.90 -11.01 -10.90
CA GLY A 36 5.70 -11.48 -12.27
C GLY A 36 5.80 -10.34 -13.28
N THR A 37 4.67 -9.71 -13.60
CA THR A 37 4.68 -8.45 -14.36
C THR A 37 5.34 -7.32 -13.56
N LEU A 38 5.65 -6.19 -14.20
CA LEU A 38 6.15 -5.01 -13.49
C LEU A 38 5.20 -4.60 -12.36
N VAL A 39 3.91 -4.51 -12.64
CA VAL A 39 2.85 -4.18 -11.66
C VAL A 39 2.85 -5.16 -10.49
N GLN A 40 2.84 -6.47 -10.77
CA GLN A 40 2.86 -7.51 -9.73
C GLN A 40 4.12 -7.43 -8.88
N THR A 41 5.27 -7.19 -9.50
CA THR A 41 6.55 -7.05 -8.80
C THR A 41 6.53 -5.82 -7.88
N GLN A 42 6.00 -4.70 -8.35
CA GLN A 42 5.90 -3.48 -7.53
C GLN A 42 4.91 -3.65 -6.36
N LEU A 43 3.75 -4.28 -6.58
CA LEU A 43 2.80 -4.60 -5.51
C LEU A 43 3.36 -5.62 -4.51
N SER A 44 4.12 -6.61 -4.99
CA SER A 44 4.81 -7.59 -4.14
C SER A 44 5.86 -6.90 -3.26
N ASN A 45 6.70 -6.06 -3.85
CA ASN A 45 7.71 -5.28 -3.12
C ASN A 45 7.07 -4.36 -2.08
N TRP A 46 6.03 -3.63 -2.47
CA TRP A 46 5.30 -2.74 -1.57
C TRP A 46 4.62 -3.50 -0.42
N CYS A 47 4.00 -4.64 -0.71
CA CYS A 47 3.43 -5.49 0.33
C CYS A 47 4.49 -5.96 1.34
N ASN A 48 5.66 -6.37 0.86
CA ASN A 48 6.78 -6.77 1.72
C ASN A 48 7.34 -5.59 2.53
N GLU A 49 7.37 -4.37 1.95
CA GLU A 49 7.71 -3.14 2.67
C GLU A 49 6.74 -2.90 3.85
N LEU A 50 5.43 -2.99 3.60
CA LEU A 50 4.41 -2.87 4.65
C LEU A 50 4.54 -3.98 5.70
N ALA A 51 4.79 -5.22 5.29
CA ALA A 51 4.97 -6.34 6.21
C ALA A 51 6.17 -6.11 7.15
N ALA A 52 7.28 -5.62 6.61
CA ALA A 52 8.49 -5.33 7.38
C ALA A 52 8.29 -4.13 8.33
N ALA A 53 7.62 -3.07 7.88
CA ALA A 53 7.51 -1.83 8.64
C ALA A 53 6.32 -1.80 9.63
N LEU A 54 5.21 -2.43 9.26
CA LEU A 54 3.92 -2.37 9.96
C LEU A 54 3.45 -3.74 10.46
N GLY A 55 4.16 -4.82 10.14
CA GLY A 55 3.89 -6.17 10.62
C GLY A 55 3.23 -7.04 9.57
N ALA A 56 3.69 -8.29 9.46
CA ALA A 56 3.20 -9.31 8.53
C ALA A 56 1.95 -10.03 9.07
N VAL A 57 0.82 -9.33 9.09
CA VAL A 57 -0.42 -9.78 9.73
C VAL A 57 -1.64 -9.46 8.86
N ALA A 58 -2.71 -10.24 9.02
CA ALA A 58 -3.89 -10.15 8.15
C ALA A 58 -4.64 -8.80 8.23
N ASN A 59 -4.45 -8.04 9.31
CA ASN A 59 -5.06 -6.72 9.52
C ASN A 59 -4.17 -5.55 9.06
N THR A 60 -2.96 -5.84 8.55
CA THR A 60 -2.14 -4.83 7.87
C THR A 60 -2.32 -4.98 6.37
N THR A 61 -2.97 -3.99 5.76
CA THR A 61 -3.33 -3.97 4.34
C THR A 61 -2.89 -2.67 3.67
N GLY A 62 -2.65 -2.76 2.37
CA GLY A 62 -2.45 -1.61 1.49
C GLY A 62 -3.40 -1.70 0.31
N GLU A 63 -4.18 -0.67 0.06
CA GLU A 63 -5.13 -0.58 -1.05
C GLU A 63 -4.73 0.56 -2.00
N VAL A 64 -4.78 0.27 -3.29
CA VAL A 64 -4.57 1.24 -4.37
C VAL A 64 -5.86 1.36 -5.16
N THR A 65 -6.32 2.60 -5.36
CA THR A 65 -7.46 2.91 -6.22
C THR A 65 -7.12 4.10 -7.10
N CYS A 66 -6.91 3.84 -8.39
CA CYS A 66 -6.67 4.85 -9.42
C CYS A 66 -7.85 4.94 -10.38
N ALA A 67 -8.28 6.17 -10.64
CA ALA A 67 -9.26 6.52 -11.65
C ALA A 67 -8.57 6.76 -13.02
N ALA A 68 -9.36 6.69 -14.10
CA ALA A 68 -8.86 6.83 -15.47
C ALA A 68 -8.31 8.23 -15.79
N ASP A 69 -8.70 9.24 -15.01
CA ASP A 69 -8.21 10.62 -15.10
C ASP A 69 -6.85 10.82 -14.41
N GLY A 70 -6.34 9.81 -13.71
CA GLY A 70 -5.04 9.82 -13.04
C GLY A 70 -5.09 10.26 -11.57
N GLU A 71 -6.27 10.42 -10.95
CA GLU A 71 -6.37 10.53 -9.50
C GLU A 71 -6.21 9.14 -8.86
N CYS A 72 -5.24 8.99 -7.96
CA CYS A 72 -5.02 7.78 -7.19
C CYS A 72 -5.19 8.03 -5.69
N THR A 73 -5.88 7.13 -5.02
CA THR A 73 -6.00 7.05 -3.56
C THR A 73 -5.29 5.80 -3.07
N ILE A 74 -4.37 5.98 -2.14
CA ILE A 74 -3.65 4.91 -1.44
C ILE A 74 -4.17 4.87 0.00
N THR A 75 -4.68 3.72 0.44
CA THR A 75 -5.17 3.51 1.81
C THR A 75 -4.34 2.43 2.46
N ILE A 76 -3.66 2.75 3.56
CA ILE A 76 -2.93 1.76 4.36
C ILE A 76 -3.63 1.62 5.70
N THR A 77 -4.01 0.39 6.06
CA THR A 77 -4.57 0.06 7.36
C THR A 77 -3.60 -0.84 8.12
N TYR A 78 -3.38 -0.60 9.41
CA TYR A 78 -2.46 -1.40 10.23
C TYR A 78 -2.80 -1.35 11.72
N ASP A 79 -2.26 -2.31 12.46
CA ASP A 79 -2.38 -2.39 13.92
C ASP A 79 -1.18 -1.72 14.60
N ASP A 80 -1.47 -0.67 15.36
CA ASP A 80 -0.50 0.10 16.13
C ASP A 80 -0.61 -0.13 17.65
N SER A 81 -1.34 -1.15 18.07
CA SER A 81 -1.48 -1.54 19.49
C SER A 81 -0.16 -1.92 20.16
N ARG A 82 0.89 -2.18 19.36
CA ARG A 82 2.27 -2.41 19.82
C ARG A 82 2.83 -1.23 20.63
N ILE A 83 2.29 -0.03 20.47
CA ILE A 83 2.67 1.18 21.23
C ILE A 83 2.04 1.19 22.65
N GLY A 84 1.18 0.21 22.99
CA GLY A 84 0.53 0.11 24.29
C GLY A 84 -0.66 1.06 24.43
N ALA A 85 -0.80 1.73 25.57
CA ALA A 85 -2.00 2.54 25.89
C ALA A 85 -2.28 3.72 24.92
N GLY A 86 -1.31 4.10 24.08
CA GLY A 86 -1.47 5.11 23.02
C GLY A 86 -1.69 4.54 21.62
N GLY A 87 -1.66 3.22 21.47
CA GLY A 87 -1.84 2.53 20.20
C GLY A 87 -3.32 2.32 19.86
N ASN A 88 -3.63 2.17 18.57
CA ASN A 88 -4.95 1.76 18.12
C ASN A 88 -4.81 0.45 17.35
N ALA A 89 -5.70 -0.50 17.62
CA ALA A 89 -5.78 -1.77 16.89
C ALA A 89 -6.08 -1.58 15.40
N THR A 90 -6.54 -0.39 14.99
CA THR A 90 -6.76 -0.02 13.60
C THR A 90 -6.40 1.44 13.37
N GLN A 91 -5.27 1.67 12.73
CA GLN A 91 -4.85 2.96 12.19
C GLN A 91 -5.02 2.96 10.67
N THR A 92 -5.35 4.13 10.11
CA THR A 92 -5.49 4.30 8.67
C THR A 92 -4.75 5.54 8.19
N VAL A 93 -3.96 5.39 7.14
CA VAL A 93 -3.35 6.48 6.39
C VAL A 93 -3.95 6.49 4.99
N VAL A 94 -4.52 7.63 4.59
CA VAL A 94 -5.06 7.85 3.25
C VAL A 94 -4.25 8.93 2.56
N THR A 95 -3.63 8.60 1.44
CA THR A 95 -2.87 9.52 0.60
C THR A 95 -3.54 9.62 -0.76
N LYS A 96 -3.91 10.84 -1.15
CA LYS A 96 -4.46 11.11 -2.48
C LYS A 96 -3.44 11.87 -3.31
N GLY A 97 -3.24 11.45 -4.54
CA GLY A 97 -2.28 12.07 -5.45
C GLY A 97 -2.72 11.98 -6.89
N MET A 98 -2.40 13.04 -7.65
CA MET A 98 -2.47 13.00 -9.10
C MET A 98 -1.17 12.40 -9.64
N LEU A 99 -1.30 11.48 -10.59
CA LEU A 99 -0.18 10.92 -11.35
C LEU A 99 0.36 11.91 -12.37
#